data_AF-A0A7C3JSM9-F1
#
_entry.id   AF-A0A7C3JSM9-F1
#
_cell.length_a   1.000
_cell.length_b   1.000
_cell.length_c   1.000
_cell.angle_alpha   90.00
_cell.angle_beta   90.00
_cell.angle_gamma   90.00
#
_symmetry.space_group_name_H-M   'P 1'
#
loop_
_entity.id
_entity.type
_entity.pdbx_description
1 polymer ?
#
loop_
_entity_poly.entity_id
_entity_poly.type
_entity_poly.pdbx_seq_one_letter_code
_entity_poly.pdbx_strand_id
1 'polypeptide(L)'
;PEAQLVASGGIRTGLEIAKSIALGADLAAFGQPLLASALESPDRVIEFLQRIIYEIKIAMLCAGARDLGALRNLPLLPVSV
;
A
#
# COMPACT_ATOMS: atom_id res chain seq x y z
N PRO A 1 -14.82 7.31 13.46
CA PRO A 1 -15.51 7.82 12.24
C PRO A 1 -16.04 6.64 11.41
N GLU A 2 -17.16 6.78 10.71
CA GLU A 2 -17.80 5.68 9.97
C GLU A 2 -17.53 5.70 8.46
N ALA A 3 -16.92 6.76 7.93
CA ALA A 3 -16.63 6.87 6.51
C ALA A 3 -15.46 5.96 6.10
N GLN A 4 -15.61 5.28 4.96
CA GLN A 4 -14.52 4.56 4.33
C GLN A 4 -13.46 5.53 3.79
N LEU A 5 -12.20 5.27 4.11
CA LEU A 5 -11.07 6.13 3.76
C LEU A 5 -10.20 5.49 2.68
N VAL A 6 -10.10 6.16 1.53
CA VAL A 6 -9.16 5.82 0.47
C VAL A 6 -7.96 6.76 0.55
N ALA A 7 -6.78 6.23 0.88
CA ALA A 7 -5.53 6.96 0.77
C ALA A 7 -5.08 6.99 -0.70
N SER A 8 -4.86 8.18 -1.23
CA SER A 8 -4.38 8.37 -2.59
C SER A 8 -3.44 9.58 -2.66
N GLY A 9 -2.80 9.77 -3.81
CA GLY A 9 -1.84 10.85 -4.02
C GLY A 9 -0.46 10.48 -3.49
N GLY A 10 0.58 10.68 -4.30
CA GLY A 10 1.97 10.44 -3.88
C GLY A 10 2.39 8.97 -3.71
N ILE A 11 1.48 8.00 -3.63
CA ILE A 11 1.80 6.56 -3.52
C ILE A 11 2.56 6.07 -4.76
N ARG A 12 3.71 5.43 -4.56
CA ARG A 12 4.63 4.87 -5.56
C ARG A 12 5.01 3.41 -5.28
N THR A 13 4.93 2.96 -4.03
CA THR A 13 5.40 1.64 -3.59
C THR A 13 4.36 0.90 -2.74
N GLY A 14 4.50 -0.42 -2.63
CA GLY A 14 3.71 -1.24 -1.72
C GLY A 14 3.97 -0.93 -0.25
N LEU A 15 5.16 -0.43 0.10
CA LEU A 15 5.45 0.04 1.46
C LEU A 15 4.63 1.28 1.83
N GLU A 16 4.45 2.22 0.91
CA GLU A 16 3.59 3.39 1.14
C GLU A 16 2.12 3.00 1.29
N ILE A 17 1.65 2.02 0.51
CA ILE A 17 0.31 1.43 0.69
C ILE A 17 0.17 0.83 2.08
N ALA A 18 1.14 0.01 2.50
CA ALA A 18 1.13 -0.61 3.82
C ALA A 18 1.11 0.44 4.94
N LYS A 19 1.89 1.53 4.81
CA LYS A 19 1.87 2.66 5.74
C LYS A 19 0.52 3.38 5.75
N SER A 20 -0.09 3.63 4.59
CA SER A 20 -1.41 4.27 4.51
C SER A 20 -2.48 3.45 5.24
N ILE A 21 -2.46 2.12 5.07
CA ILE A 21 -3.36 1.21 5.78
C ILE A 21 -3.08 1.24 7.29
N ALA A 22 -1.81 1.16 7.70
CA ALA A 22 -1.41 1.23 9.10
C ALA A 22 -1.81 2.57 9.77
N LEU A 23 -1.83 3.67 9.00
CA LEU A 23 -2.28 5.00 9.46
C LEU A 23 -3.82 5.14 9.52
N GLY A 24 -4.57 4.11 9.11
CA GLY A 24 -6.02 4.05 9.28
C GLY A 24 -6.85 4.06 7.99
N ALA A 25 -6.23 4.07 6.81
CA ALA A 25 -6.96 3.93 5.55
C ALA A 25 -7.56 2.52 5.38
N ASP A 26 -8.73 2.43 4.76
CA ASP A 26 -9.35 1.16 4.38
C ASP A 26 -8.78 0.64 3.05
N LEU A 27 -8.42 1.57 2.15
CA LEU A 27 -7.89 1.29 0.82
C LEU A 27 -6.78 2.27 0.47
N ALA A 28 -5.91 1.87 -0.45
CA ALA A 28 -4.91 2.74 -1.07
C ALA A 28 -5.03 2.70 -2.59
N ALA A 29 -4.78 3.84 -3.24
CA ALA A 29 -4.89 3.97 -4.69
C ALA A 29 -3.70 4.73 -5.29
N PHE A 30 -3.26 4.30 -6.48
CA PHE A 30 -2.25 4.98 -7.29
C PHE A 30 -2.66 4.96 -8.76
N GLY A 31 -2.30 6.02 -9.49
CA GLY A 31 -2.58 6.17 -10.92
C GLY A 31 -1.30 6.32 -11.73
N GLN A 32 -0.62 7.46 -11.58
CA GLN A 32 0.61 7.79 -12.31
C GLN A 32 1.65 6.64 -12.35
N PRO A 33 1.95 5.91 -11.26
CA PRO A 33 2.97 4.86 -11.29
C PRO A 33 2.62 3.68 -12.20
N LEU A 34 1.33 3.43 -12.43
CA LEU A 34 0.85 2.34 -13.27
C LEU A 34 0.86 2.70 -14.76
N LEU A 35 0.90 4.00 -15.09
CA LEU A 35 0.68 4.51 -16.44
C LEU A 35 1.75 4.01 -17.42
N ALA A 36 3.03 3.99 -17.02
CA ALA A 36 4.11 3.51 -17.88
C ALA A 36 3.90 2.04 -18.28
N SER A 37 3.65 1.16 -17.30
CA SER A 37 3.33 -0.24 -17.57
C SER A 37 2.07 -0.41 -18.42
N ALA A 38 1.04 0.40 -18.19
CA ALA A 38 -0.20 0.35 -18.94
C ALA A 38 -0.05 0.79 -20.41
N LEU A 39 0.91 1.67 -20.71
CA LEU A 39 1.27 2.07 -22.07
C LEU A 39 2.12 1.01 -22.79
N GLU A 40 2.82 0.15 -22.04
CA GLU A 40 3.61 -0.94 -22.61
C GLU A 40 2.77 -2.18 -22.95
N SER A 41 2.12 -2.80 -21.96
CA SER A 41 1.25 -3.97 -22.18
C SER A 41 0.46 -4.37 -20.92
N PRO A 42 -0.62 -5.18 -21.06
CA PRO A 42 -1.30 -5.79 -19.92
C PRO A 42 -0.37 -6.65 -19.04
N ASP A 43 0.59 -7.35 -19.63
CA ASP A 43 1.54 -8.19 -18.88
C ASP A 43 2.45 -7.32 -17.99
N ARG A 44 2.89 -6.16 -18.49
CA ARG A 44 3.66 -5.20 -17.68
C ARG A 44 2.87 -4.62 -16.53
N VAL A 45 1.56 -4.43 -16.71
CA VAL A 45 0.65 -4.02 -15.62
C VAL A 45 0.59 -5.11 -14.56
N ILE A 46 0.45 -6.37 -14.96
CA ILE A 46 0.42 -7.51 -14.05
C ILE A 46 1.74 -7.62 -13.28
N GLU A 47 2.89 -7.55 -13.96
CA GLU A 47 4.22 -7.57 -13.32
C GLU A 47 4.37 -6.44 -12.28
N PHE A 48 3.95 -5.22 -12.63
CA PHE A 48 3.97 -4.09 -11.72
C PHE A 48 3.10 -4.34 -10.48
N LEU A 49 1.86 -4.79 -10.67
CA LEU A 49 0.93 -5.05 -9.57
C LEU A 49 1.42 -6.20 -8.68
N GLN A 50 2.00 -7.25 -9.26
CA GLN A 50 2.61 -8.35 -8.51
C GLN A 50 3.75 -7.86 -7.62
N ARG A 51 4.62 -6.96 -8.12
CA ARG A 51 5.67 -6.33 -7.31
C ARG A 51 5.07 -5.54 -6.15
N ILE A 52 4.05 -4.70 -6.40
CA ILE A 52 3.38 -3.93 -5.34
C ILE A 52 2.79 -4.85 -4.27
N ILE A 53 2.10 -5.93 -4.68
CA ILE A 53 1.53 -6.92 -3.76
C ILE A 53 2.63 -7.60 -2.94
N TYR A 54 3.76 -7.91 -3.56
CA TYR A 54 4.89 -8.53 -2.88
C TYR A 54 5.52 -7.59 -1.84
N GLU A 55 5.70 -6.32 -2.17
CA GLU A 55 6.18 -5.28 -1.24
C GLU A 55 5.25 -5.12 -0.03
N ILE A 56 3.92 -5.14 -0.23
CA ILE A 56 2.95 -5.11 0.87
C ILE A 56 3.12 -6.32 1.78
N LYS A 57 3.27 -7.52 1.20
CA LYS A 57 3.50 -8.76 1.97
C LYS A 57 4.80 -8.72 2.76
N ILE A 58 5.88 -8.17 2.19
CA ILE A 58 7.15 -7.96 2.90
C ILE A 58 6.93 -7.01 4.08
N ALA A 59 6.28 -5.86 3.86
CA ALA A 59 6.02 -4.89 4.92
C ALA A 59 5.21 -5.51 6.07
N MET A 60 4.16 -6.29 5.74
CA MET A 60 3.37 -7.05 6.69
C MET A 60 4.19 -8.07 7.47
N LEU A 61 5.05 -8.85 6.79
CA LEU A 61 5.94 -9.82 7.43
C LEU A 61 6.89 -9.13 8.42
N CYS A 62 7.55 -8.06 8.00
CA CYS A 62 8.48 -7.30 8.84
C CYS A 62 7.78 -6.64 10.04
N ALA A 63 6.52 -6.26 9.90
CA ALA A 63 5.72 -5.67 10.97
C ALA A 63 5.02 -6.71 11.86
N GLY A 64 5.08 -8.01 11.53
CA GLY A 64 4.37 -9.05 12.27
C GLY A 64 2.85 -9.03 12.06
N ALA A 65 2.37 -8.46 10.95
CA ALA A 65 0.95 -8.40 10.60
C ALA A 65 0.56 -9.55 9.66
N ARG A 66 -0.42 -10.38 10.05
CA ARG A 66 -0.86 -11.53 9.24
C ARG A 66 -1.75 -11.14 8.04
N ASP A 67 -2.46 -10.03 8.15
CA ASP A 67 -3.41 -9.51 7.18
C ASP A 67 -3.48 -7.98 7.27
N LEU A 68 -4.22 -7.35 6.35
CA LEU A 68 -4.37 -5.88 6.32
C LEU A 68 -5.11 -5.33 7.55
N GLY A 69 -5.95 -6.13 8.20
CA GLY A 69 -6.65 -5.74 9.42
C GLY A 69 -5.68 -5.67 10.61
N ALA A 70 -4.79 -6.65 10.74
CA ALA A 70 -3.70 -6.64 11.71
C ALA A 70 -2.74 -5.47 11.45
N LEU A 71 -2.45 -5.18 10.17
CA LEU A 71 -1.59 -4.05 9.79
C LEU A 71 -2.21 -2.70 10.15
N ARG A 72 -3.51 -2.51 9.94
CA ARG A 72 -4.25 -1.28 10.29
C ARG A 72 -4.27 -1.00 11.80
N ASN A 73 -4.24 -2.05 12.62
CA ASN A 73 -4.30 -1.94 14.09
C ASN A 73 -2.92 -1.97 14.76
N LEU A 74 -1.85 -1.85 13.97
CA LEU A 74 -0.48 -1.94 14.46
C LEU A 74 -0.14 -0.70 15.33
N PRO A 75 0.51 -0.86 16.51
CA PRO A 75 0.97 0.27 17.29
C PRO A 75 2.02 1.07 16.51
N LEU A 76 1.72 2.34 16.21
CA LEU A 76 2.64 3.21 15.49
C LEU A 76 3.55 3.97 16.44
N LEU A 77 4.81 4.12 16.06
CA LEU A 77 5.77 4.94 16.77
C LEU A 77 5.66 6.39 16.31
N PRO A 78 5.51 7.37 17.22
CA PRO A 78 5.54 8.77 16.86
C PRO A 78 6.94 9.14 16.36
N VAL A 79 7.00 9.98 15.33
CA VAL A 79 8.26 10.59 14.90
C VAL A 79 8.47 11.84 15.74
N SER A 80 9.51 11.84 16.58
CA SER A 80 10.00 13.05 17.23
C SER A 80 10.85 13.81 16.22
N VAL A 81 10.31 14.90 15.68
CA VAL A 81 11.05 15.91 14.91
C VAL A 81 11.45 17.06 15.80
#